data_AF-A0A7T8HH35-F1
#
_entry.id   AF-A0A7T8HH35-F1
#
_cell.length_a   1.000
_cell.length_b   1.000
_cell.length_c   1.000
_cell.angle_alpha   90.00
_cell.angle_beta   90.00
_cell.angle_gamma   90.00
#
_symmetry.space_group_name_H-M   'P 1'
#
loop_
_entity.id
_entity.type
_entity.pdbx_description
1 polymer ?
#
loop_
_entity_poly.entity_id
_entity_poly.type
_entity_poly.pdbx_seq_one_letter_code
_entity_poly.pdbx_strand_id
1 'polypeptide(L)'
;APMSDCWDNIIIGMKVEVENMDSDTLPGVFSHAFWVATVLRISGYHACLRFEGFGTDGSQDFWINLCSEKVHPVGWCATKGKPLIPPR
;
A
#
# COMPACT_ATOMS: atom_id res chain seq x y z
N ALA A 1 -7.46 -0.12 21.65
CA ALA A 1 -6.57 -0.90 20.77
C ALA A 1 -5.64 0.09 20.08
N PRO A 2 -4.33 -0.16 19.97
CA PRO A 2 -3.33 0.90 19.71
C PRO A 2 -3.17 1.29 18.22
N MET A 3 -4.25 1.24 17.43
CA MET A 3 -4.22 1.55 15.99
C MET A 3 -5.39 2.42 15.53
N SER A 4 -6.11 3.12 16.43
CA SER A 4 -7.14 4.09 16.03
C SER A 4 -6.55 5.36 15.40
N ASP A 5 -5.48 5.88 15.98
CA ASP A 5 -5.20 7.32 15.94
C ASP A 5 -4.50 7.82 14.65
N CYS A 6 -4.18 6.91 13.71
CA CYS A 6 -3.48 7.24 12.47
C CYS A 6 -4.39 7.26 11.23
N TRP A 7 -5.60 6.69 11.28
CA TRP A 7 -6.42 6.43 10.08
C TRP A 7 -7.37 7.58 9.72
N ASP A 8 -7.78 8.40 10.69
CA ASP A 8 -8.59 9.61 10.46
C ASP A 8 -7.92 10.64 9.54
N ASN A 9 -6.59 10.54 9.36
CA ASN A 9 -5.80 11.44 8.53
C ASN A 9 -5.66 10.97 7.07
N ILE A 10 -6.18 9.80 6.68
CA ILE A 10 -6.06 9.31 5.31
C ILE A 10 -7.00 10.09 4.40
N ILE A 11 -6.42 10.87 3.49
CA ILE A 11 -7.15 11.66 2.49
C ILE A 11 -6.92 11.12 1.07
N ILE A 12 -7.86 11.42 0.17
CA ILE A 12 -7.68 11.18 -1.27
C ILE A 12 -6.46 11.95 -1.77
N GLY A 13 -5.60 11.29 -2.54
CA GLY A 13 -4.30 11.81 -2.99
C GLY A 13 -3.13 11.52 -2.06
N MET A 14 -3.34 10.95 -0.85
CA MET A 14 -2.22 10.45 -0.05
C MET A 14 -1.54 9.25 -0.68
N LYS A 15 -0.25 9.10 -0.39
CA LYS A 15 0.54 7.92 -0.73
C LYS A 15 0.66 7.02 0.49
N VAL A 16 0.53 5.72 0.30
CA VAL A 16 0.67 4.67 1.30
C VAL A 16 1.56 3.56 0.76
N GLU A 17 2.25 2.85 1.65
CA GLU A 17 2.95 1.61 1.32
C GLU A 17 1.99 0.44 1.52
N VAL A 18 1.89 -0.42 0.51
CA VAL A 18 0.99 -1.58 0.50
C VAL A 18 1.71 -2.82 0.04
N GLU A 19 1.34 -3.95 0.62
CA GLU A 19 1.91 -5.25 0.26
C GLU A 19 1.65 -5.57 -1.22
N ASN A 20 2.73 -5.82 -1.95
CA ASN A 20 2.71 -6.17 -3.37
C ASN A 20 2.66 -7.70 -3.50
N MET A 21 1.47 -8.22 -3.83
CA MET A 21 1.23 -9.67 -3.97
C MET A 21 1.59 -10.20 -5.36
N ASP A 22 1.94 -9.33 -6.32
CA ASP A 22 2.20 -9.69 -7.72
C ASP A 22 3.71 -9.89 -8.02
N SER A 23 4.58 -9.27 -7.23
CA SER A 23 6.02 -9.51 -7.35
C SER A 23 6.37 -10.96 -7.00
N ASP A 24 7.14 -11.63 -7.87
CA ASP A 24 7.85 -12.87 -7.54
C ASP A 24 8.85 -12.60 -6.41
N THR A 25 8.37 -12.68 -5.16
CA THR A 25 9.24 -12.75 -4.00
C THR A 25 10.02 -14.07 -4.08
N LEU A 26 11.31 -13.99 -4.41
CA LEU A 26 12.19 -15.17 -4.41
C LEU A 26 12.07 -15.89 -3.06
N PRO A 27 11.66 -17.17 -3.03
CA PRO A 27 11.48 -17.90 -1.78
C PRO A 27 12.81 -18.00 -1.03
N GLY A 28 12.92 -17.25 0.07
CA GLY A 28 14.11 -17.19 0.92
C GLY A 28 14.82 -15.82 1.01
N VAL A 29 14.45 -14.81 0.21
CA VAL A 29 15.12 -13.48 0.25
C VAL A 29 14.25 -12.39 0.87
N PHE A 30 13.00 -12.24 0.42
CA PHE A 30 12.04 -11.27 0.97
C PHE A 30 10.68 -11.92 1.15
N SER A 31 10.22 -12.13 2.38
CA SER A 31 8.94 -12.81 2.65
C SER A 31 7.70 -11.99 2.29
N HIS A 32 7.84 -10.67 2.16
CA HIS A 32 6.77 -9.72 1.84
C HIS A 32 7.37 -8.53 1.09
N ALA A 33 6.89 -8.30 -0.13
CA ALA A 33 7.22 -7.12 -0.94
C ALA A 33 6.20 -6.00 -0.67
N PHE A 34 6.63 -4.74 -0.83
CA PHE A 34 5.77 -3.57 -0.66
C PHE A 34 6.04 -2.56 -1.76
N TRP A 35 5.00 -1.87 -2.20
CA TRP A 35 5.11 -0.75 -3.13
C TRP A 35 4.27 0.45 -2.69
N VAL A 36 4.57 1.60 -3.26
CA VAL A 36 3.81 2.83 -3.00
C VAL A 36 2.55 2.82 -3.87
N ALA A 37 1.41 3.13 -3.26
CA ALA A 37 0.16 3.37 -3.97
C ALA A 37 -0.47 4.70 -3.53
N THR A 38 -1.16 5.35 -4.45
CA THR A 38 -1.93 6.57 -4.20
C THR A 38 -3.40 6.24 -3.92
N VAL A 39 -3.97 6.85 -2.88
CA VAL A 39 -5.38 6.75 -2.50
C VAL A 39 -6.24 7.52 -3.51
N LEU A 40 -7.00 6.80 -4.34
CA LEU A 40 -7.89 7.39 -5.33
C LEU A 40 -9.27 7.71 -4.76
N ARG A 41 -9.81 6.84 -3.91
CA ARG A 41 -11.13 7.00 -3.26
C ARG A 41 -11.15 6.32 -1.90
N ILE A 42 -12.06 6.78 -1.03
CA ILE A 42 -12.32 6.19 0.30
C ILE A 42 -13.82 5.91 0.39
N SER A 43 -14.19 4.76 0.97
CA SER A 43 -15.56 4.30 1.16
C SER A 43 -15.67 3.58 2.51
N GLY A 44 -15.99 4.34 3.55
CA GLY A 44 -15.91 3.85 4.94
C GLY A 44 -14.51 3.37 5.26
N TYR A 45 -14.38 2.13 5.72
CA TYR A 45 -13.09 1.50 6.01
C TYR A 45 -12.36 0.96 4.78
N HIS A 46 -12.83 1.13 3.54
CA HIS A 46 -12.09 0.68 2.35
C HIS A 46 -11.52 1.86 1.57
N ALA A 47 -10.31 1.72 1.06
CA ALA A 47 -9.69 2.67 0.13
C ALA A 47 -9.44 2.01 -1.22
N CYS A 48 -9.77 2.72 -2.29
CA CYS A 48 -9.33 2.39 -3.65
C CYS A 48 -7.93 2.96 -3.84
N LEU A 49 -6.97 2.09 -4.12
CA LEU A 49 -5.57 2.42 -4.30
C LEU A 49 -5.13 2.10 -5.74
N ARG A 50 -4.14 2.86 -6.22
CA ARG A 50 -3.41 2.56 -7.45
C ARG A 50 -1.91 2.61 -7.20
N PHE A 51 -1.19 1.58 -7.61
CA PHE A 51 0.27 1.54 -7.52
C PHE A 51 0.93 2.65 -8.35
N GLU A 52 1.95 3.29 -7.77
CA GLU A 52 2.75 4.31 -8.46
C GLU A 52 3.48 3.68 -9.65
N GLY A 53 3.39 4.34 -10.82
CA GLY A 53 3.93 3.83 -12.08
C GLY A 53 2.85 3.37 -13.07
N PHE A 54 1.68 2.95 -12.59
CA PHE A 54 0.56 2.48 -13.43
C PHE A 54 -0.30 3.63 -14.00
N GLY A 55 0.37 4.64 -14.55
CA GLY A 55 -0.21 5.72 -15.37
C GLY A 55 -1.56 6.28 -14.89
N THR A 56 -2.44 6.52 -15.86
CA THR A 56 -3.84 6.92 -15.62
C THR A 56 -4.84 5.77 -15.80
N ASP A 57 -4.40 4.59 -16.23
CA ASP A 57 -5.26 3.44 -16.49
C ASP A 57 -5.79 2.80 -15.20
N GLY A 58 -7.12 2.84 -15.01
CA GLY A 58 -7.79 2.25 -13.85
C GLY A 58 -7.96 0.73 -13.91
N SER A 59 -7.23 0.03 -14.79
CA SER A 59 -7.24 -1.42 -14.90
C SER A 59 -6.58 -2.12 -13.70
N GLN A 60 -5.76 -1.39 -12.94
CA GLN A 60 -5.05 -1.89 -11.75
C GLN A 60 -5.48 -1.18 -10.46
N ASP A 61 -6.66 -0.57 -10.46
CA ASP A 61 -7.28 0.00 -9.27
C ASP A 61 -7.80 -1.14 -8.38
N PHE A 62 -7.34 -1.20 -7.13
CA PHE A 62 -7.77 -2.22 -6.18
C PHE A 62 -8.31 -1.60 -4.89
N TRP A 63 -9.33 -2.24 -4.32
CA TRP A 63 -9.85 -1.87 -3.00
C TRP A 63 -9.15 -2.69 -1.92
N ILE A 64 -8.60 -2.01 -0.92
CA ILE A 64 -8.06 -2.64 0.29
C ILE A 64 -8.82 -2.13 1.51
N ASN A 65 -8.94 -2.97 2.53
CA ASN A 65 -9.43 -2.55 3.83
C ASN A 65 -8.35 -1.72 4.55
N LEU A 66 -8.78 -0.60 5.09
CA LEU A 66 -8.11 0.14 6.15
C LEU A 66 -8.18 -0.68 7.45
N CYS A 67 -7.38 -0.34 8.45
CA CYS A 67 -7.10 -1.20 9.61
C CYS A 67 -6.51 -2.60 9.25
N SER A 68 -6.23 -2.90 7.97
CA SER A 68 -5.46 -4.08 7.57
C SER A 68 -3.97 -3.86 7.84
N GLU A 69 -3.30 -4.84 8.42
CA GLU A 69 -1.86 -4.83 8.67
C GLU A 69 -1.00 -4.82 7.39
N LYS A 70 -1.63 -4.85 6.21
CA LYS A 70 -0.99 -4.78 4.88
C LYS A 70 -0.79 -3.34 4.37
N VAL A 71 -1.38 -2.34 5.05
CA VAL A 71 -1.31 -0.92 4.67
C VAL A 71 -0.49 -0.15 5.70
N HIS A 72 0.48 0.62 5.23
CA HIS A 72 1.43 1.35 6.06
C HIS A 72 1.63 2.79 5.55
N PRO A 73 1.99 3.75 6.43
CA PRO A 73 2.41 5.08 6.00
C PRO A 73 3.73 4.99 5.22
N VAL A 74 3.94 5.91 4.27
CA VAL A 74 5.20 6.02 3.52
C VAL A 74 6.37 6.23 4.48
N GLY A 75 7.46 5.49 4.26
CA GLY A 75 8.65 5.43 5.12
C GLY A 75 8.68 4.22 6.07
N TRP A 76 7.63 3.38 6.10
CA TRP A 76 7.63 2.18 6.94
C TRP A 76 8.66 1.14 6.47
N CYS A 77 8.73 0.84 5.18
CA CYS A 77 9.73 -0.05 4.60
C CYS A 77 11.15 0.45 4.87
N ALA A 78 11.40 1.76 4.70
CA ALA A 78 12.69 2.38 5.03
C ALA A 78 13.05 2.21 6.51
N THR A 79 12.08 2.40 7.42
CA THR A 79 12.25 2.17 8.87
C THR A 79 12.53 0.70 9.21
N LYS A 80 12.04 -0.24 8.40
CA LYS A 80 12.29 -1.68 8.53
C LYS A 80 13.53 -2.18 7.77
N GLY A 81 14.25 -1.31 7.07
CA GLY A 81 15.36 -1.70 6.18
C GLY A 81 14.93 -2.59 5.00
N LYS A 82 13.64 -2.57 4.64
CA LYS A 82 13.09 -3.33 3.51
C LYS A 82 13.09 -2.46 2.24
N PRO A 83 13.50 -3.00 1.07
CA PRO A 83 13.35 -2.28 -0.19
C PRO A 83 11.87 -2.21 -0.60
N LEU A 84 11.53 -1.15 -1.32
CA LEU A 84 10.27 -1.07 -2.08
C LEU A 84 10.49 -1.81 -3.42
N ILE A 85 9.57 -2.71 -3.76
CA ILE A 85 9.67 -3.58 -4.95
C ILE A 85 8.46 -3.29 -5.86
N PRO A 86 8.68 -2.79 -7.09
CA PRO A 86 7.60 -2.46 -8.01
C PRO A 86 6.78 -3.71 -8.41
N PRO A 87 5.46 -3.58 -8.66
CA PRO A 87 4.67 -4.60 -9.33
C PRO A 87 5.15 -4.80 -10.78
N ARG A 88 4.73 -5.91 -11.39
CA ARG A 88 5.27 -6.35 -12.68
C ARG A 88 4.60 -5.74 -13.91
#